data_AF-A0A7Y1ZIR5-F1
#
_entry.id   AF-A0A7Y1ZIR5-F1
#
_cell.length_a   1.000
_cell.length_b   1.000
_cell.length_c   1.000
_cell.angle_alpha   90.00
_cell.angle_beta   90.00
_cell.angle_gamma   90.00
#
_symmetry.space_group_name_H-M   'P 1'
#
loop_
_entity.id
_entity.type
_entity.pdbx_description
1 polymer ?
#
loop_
_entity_poly.entity_id
_entity_poly.type
_entity_poly.pdbx_seq_one_letter_code
_entity_poly.pdbx_strand_id
1 'polypeptide(L)'
;MTHIRCTLIALTLALLPGFAQAKLPAEELAKLGTQYTPMGALRAGNEDGQIPEWTGEIMGLPEGLQWAGPGEPYPDPWPEEKPLFSITRDNLDDYRDRLSPGQIAMFETYGDTFRMPVYKSHRSFRFYEQYYDKVRHNAANAQLYNNDEGIRGYIGGPAFPRPATGAEVVWLTRTTVAHA
;
A
#
# COMPACT_ATOMS: atom_id res chain seq x y z
N MET A 1 66.86 19.01 -15.00
CA MET A 1 66.56 19.91 -16.14
C MET A 1 65.43 19.24 -16.92
N THR A 2 64.17 19.68 -16.99
CA THR A 2 63.56 20.98 -16.67
C THR A 2 62.02 20.82 -16.77
N HIS A 3 61.26 21.50 -15.90
CA HIS A 3 59.81 21.86 -15.96
C HIS A 3 58.76 20.73 -15.84
N ILE A 4 58.04 20.59 -14.72
CA ILE A 4 56.86 21.37 -14.27
C ILE A 4 55.85 21.60 -15.41
N ARG A 5 54.78 20.78 -15.44
CA ARG A 5 53.45 21.13 -15.98
C ARG A 5 52.38 20.45 -15.11
N CYS A 6 51.84 21.19 -14.16
CA CYS A 6 50.45 21.67 -14.18
C CYS A 6 49.42 20.64 -13.71
N THR A 7 49.32 20.54 -12.39
CA THR A 7 48.07 20.49 -11.62
C THR A 7 46.93 21.20 -12.36
N LEU A 8 45.85 20.49 -12.74
CA LEU A 8 44.47 20.97 -12.98
C LEU A 8 43.67 19.93 -13.78
N ILE A 9 43.06 18.95 -13.11
CA ILE A 9 41.72 18.45 -13.50
C ILE A 9 40.94 18.32 -12.18
N ALA A 10 40.62 19.47 -11.61
CA ALA A 10 39.53 19.61 -10.66
C ALA A 10 38.24 19.82 -11.46
N LEU A 11 37.15 19.26 -10.91
CA LEU A 11 35.79 19.73 -11.13
C LEU A 11 35.08 19.31 -12.43
N THR A 12 34.66 18.05 -12.49
CA THR A 12 33.40 17.69 -13.16
C THR A 12 32.52 16.91 -12.19
N LEU A 13 32.11 17.59 -11.12
CA LEU A 13 30.87 17.25 -10.41
C LEU A 13 29.74 17.80 -11.27
N ALA A 14 29.47 17.11 -12.38
CA ALA A 14 28.36 17.45 -13.26
C ALA A 14 27.07 17.27 -12.47
N LEU A 15 26.34 18.38 -12.34
CA LEU A 15 24.93 18.46 -11.95
C LEU A 15 24.19 17.18 -12.34
N LEU A 16 23.83 16.35 -11.36
CA LEU A 16 22.66 15.50 -11.51
C LEU A 16 21.47 16.45 -11.38
N PRO A 17 20.71 16.75 -12.44
CA PRO A 17 19.45 17.45 -12.27
C PRO A 17 18.60 16.59 -11.34
N GLY A 18 18.17 17.16 -10.21
CA GLY A 18 17.19 16.53 -9.34
C GLY A 18 15.95 16.25 -10.18
N PHE A 19 15.70 14.97 -10.46
CA PHE A 19 14.50 14.54 -11.16
C PHE A 19 13.31 14.77 -10.21
N ALA A 20 12.74 15.97 -10.24
CA ALA A 20 11.38 16.20 -9.81
C ALA A 20 10.45 15.54 -10.83
N GLN A 21 10.38 14.20 -10.83
CA GLN A 21 9.39 13.46 -11.62
C GLN A 21 8.06 13.48 -10.87
N ALA A 22 7.35 14.60 -10.98
CA ALA A 22 6.03 14.78 -10.39
C ALA A 22 4.95 14.75 -11.49
N LYS A 23 4.53 13.53 -11.84
CA LYS A 23 3.28 13.13 -12.53
C LYS A 23 3.46 11.68 -12.99
N LEU A 24 2.50 10.81 -12.68
CA LEU A 24 2.55 9.44 -13.19
C LEU A 24 2.43 9.49 -14.74
N PRO A 25 3.34 8.87 -15.51
CA PRO A 25 3.28 8.91 -16.97
C PRO A 25 1.99 8.25 -17.47
N ALA A 26 1.53 8.66 -18.65
CA ALA A 26 0.24 8.21 -19.21
C ALA A 26 0.12 6.68 -19.31
N GLU A 27 1.23 6.00 -19.60
CA GLU A 27 1.28 4.54 -19.64
C GLU A 27 1.06 3.90 -18.27
N GLU A 28 1.68 4.43 -17.22
CA GLU A 28 1.49 3.95 -15.84
C GLU A 28 0.09 4.28 -15.31
N LEU A 29 -0.48 5.41 -15.72
CA LEU A 29 -1.87 5.75 -15.43
C LEU A 29 -2.85 4.75 -16.05
N ALA A 30 -2.60 4.30 -17.28
CA ALA A 30 -3.43 3.30 -17.97
C ALA A 30 -3.41 1.93 -17.28
N LYS A 31 -2.38 1.65 -16.46
CA LYS A 31 -2.28 0.43 -15.65
C LYS A 31 -3.19 0.46 -14.42
N LEU A 32 -3.67 1.63 -13.97
CA LEU A 32 -4.63 1.75 -12.88
C LEU A 32 -6.01 1.24 -13.29
N GLY A 33 -6.54 0.27 -12.56
CA GLY A 33 -7.79 -0.42 -12.86
C GLY A 33 -7.62 -1.70 -13.70
N THR A 34 -6.45 -1.88 -14.33
CA THR A 34 -6.14 -3.06 -15.15
C THR A 34 -5.10 -3.96 -14.45
N GLN A 35 -3.83 -3.57 -14.45
CA GLN A 35 -2.76 -4.31 -13.76
C GLN A 35 -2.72 -4.00 -12.26
N TYR A 36 -3.07 -2.77 -11.92
CA TYR A 36 -3.24 -2.31 -10.55
C TYR A 36 -4.73 -2.17 -10.23
N THR A 37 -5.09 -2.29 -8.95
CA THR A 37 -6.40 -1.85 -8.49
C THR A 37 -6.54 -0.35 -8.75
N PRO A 38 -7.77 0.20 -8.74
CA PRO A 38 -7.95 1.64 -8.85
C PRO A 38 -7.21 2.46 -7.78
N MET A 39 -6.83 1.82 -6.67
CA MET A 39 -6.05 2.40 -5.57
C MET A 39 -4.53 2.26 -5.74
N GLY A 40 -4.05 1.58 -6.79
CA GLY A 40 -2.62 1.45 -7.11
C GLY A 40 -1.91 0.20 -6.55
N ALA A 41 -2.61 -0.65 -5.80
CA ALA A 41 -2.10 -1.95 -5.37
C ALA A 41 -2.06 -2.94 -6.54
N LEU A 42 -1.21 -3.98 -6.48
CA LEU A 42 -1.23 -5.06 -7.48
C LEU A 42 -2.62 -5.71 -7.52
N ARG A 43 -3.21 -5.84 -8.72
CA ARG A 43 -4.52 -6.48 -8.88
C ARG A 43 -4.43 -7.99 -8.73
N ALA A 44 -3.41 -8.60 -9.33
CA ALA A 44 -3.18 -10.03 -9.34
C ALA A 44 -3.10 -10.63 -7.92
N GLY A 45 -3.44 -11.90 -7.82
CA GLY A 45 -3.14 -12.74 -6.66
C GLY A 45 -1.65 -13.13 -6.61
N ASN A 46 -1.26 -13.89 -5.59
CA ASN A 46 0.08 -14.47 -5.55
C ASN A 46 0.12 -15.83 -6.26
N GLU A 47 1.33 -16.26 -6.67
CA GLU A 47 1.54 -17.51 -7.42
C GLU A 47 1.11 -18.75 -6.62
N ASP A 48 1.26 -18.72 -5.30
CA ASP A 48 0.87 -19.83 -4.40
C ASP A 48 -0.66 -19.94 -4.18
N GLY A 49 -1.45 -19.03 -4.75
CA GLY A 49 -2.92 -19.05 -4.69
C GLY A 49 -3.54 -18.72 -3.33
N GLN A 50 -2.73 -18.33 -2.34
CA GLN A 50 -3.18 -17.99 -0.98
C GLN A 50 -3.81 -16.59 -0.90
N ILE A 51 -3.40 -15.69 -1.80
CA ILE A 51 -3.93 -14.34 -1.97
C ILE A 51 -4.66 -14.31 -3.32
N PRO A 52 -5.99 -14.15 -3.35
CA PRO A 52 -6.72 -14.11 -4.62
C PRO A 52 -6.46 -12.82 -5.40
N GLU A 53 -6.85 -12.79 -6.67
CA GLU A 53 -6.99 -11.54 -7.42
C GLU A 53 -8.00 -10.63 -6.72
N TRP A 54 -7.79 -9.32 -6.81
CA TRP A 54 -8.79 -8.35 -6.43
C TRP A 54 -9.95 -8.31 -7.44
N THR A 55 -11.17 -8.58 -6.99
CA THR A 55 -12.37 -8.58 -7.86
C THR A 55 -13.11 -7.25 -7.84
N GLY A 56 -13.19 -6.61 -6.66
CA GLY A 56 -13.92 -5.36 -6.48
C GLY A 56 -15.43 -5.50 -6.65
N GLU A 57 -15.99 -6.67 -6.37
CA GLU A 57 -17.43 -6.94 -6.52
C GLU A 57 -18.27 -6.32 -5.41
N ILE A 58 -17.73 -6.21 -4.20
CA ILE A 58 -18.47 -5.78 -3.01
C ILE A 58 -18.24 -4.28 -2.77
N MET A 59 -19.30 -3.49 -2.80
CA MET A 59 -19.28 -2.08 -2.40
C MET A 59 -20.18 -1.88 -1.19
N GLY A 60 -19.62 -1.47 -0.06
CA GLY A 60 -20.37 -1.35 1.20
C GLY A 60 -20.57 -2.72 1.87
N LEU A 61 -21.77 -2.96 2.41
CA LEU A 61 -22.10 -4.26 3.01
C LEU A 61 -22.31 -5.33 1.91
N PRO A 62 -21.82 -6.56 2.09
CA PRO A 62 -22.16 -7.65 1.20
C PRO A 62 -23.67 -7.90 1.16
N GLU A 63 -24.14 -8.50 0.06
CA GLU A 63 -25.55 -8.81 -0.12
C GLU A 63 -26.07 -9.70 1.02
N GLY A 64 -27.27 -9.37 1.53
CA GLY A 64 -27.89 -10.09 2.64
C GLY A 64 -27.41 -9.69 4.03
N LEU A 65 -26.37 -8.87 4.15
CA LEU A 65 -25.94 -8.31 5.44
C LEU A 65 -26.62 -6.98 5.74
N GLN A 66 -27.03 -6.81 6.99
CA GLN A 66 -27.56 -5.57 7.52
C GLN A 66 -26.72 -5.13 8.71
N TRP A 67 -26.34 -3.85 8.73
CA TRP A 67 -25.72 -3.23 9.89
C TRP A 67 -26.78 -2.44 10.66
N ALA A 68 -26.85 -2.66 11.97
CA ALA A 68 -27.86 -2.08 12.84
C ALA A 68 -27.64 -0.58 13.12
N GLY A 69 -26.50 -0.01 12.70
CA GLY A 69 -26.21 1.41 12.76
C GLY A 69 -25.16 1.78 13.81
N PRO A 70 -24.92 3.09 14.02
CA PRO A 70 -23.88 3.57 14.92
C PRO A 70 -24.05 3.03 16.35
N GLY A 71 -22.94 2.57 16.94
CA GLY A 71 -22.94 1.94 18.26
C GLY A 71 -23.01 0.41 18.22
N GLU A 72 -23.36 -0.17 17.06
CA GLU A 72 -23.41 -1.62 16.88
C GLU A 72 -22.18 -2.14 16.11
N PRO A 73 -21.66 -3.33 16.45
CA PRO A 73 -20.59 -3.96 15.68
C PRO A 73 -20.96 -4.12 14.20
N TYR A 74 -19.98 -3.96 13.31
CA TYR A 74 -20.18 -4.32 11.91
C TYR A 74 -20.44 -5.84 11.81
N PRO A 75 -21.42 -6.27 10.99
CA PRO A 75 -21.68 -7.68 10.79
C PRO A 75 -20.49 -8.36 10.12
N ASP A 76 -20.18 -9.59 10.56
CA ASP A 76 -19.15 -10.41 9.95
C ASP A 76 -19.64 -10.93 8.58
N PRO A 77 -18.97 -10.60 7.47
CA PRO A 77 -19.27 -11.14 6.14
C PRO A 77 -19.05 -12.65 5.99
N TRP A 78 -18.26 -13.29 6.85
CA TRP A 78 -17.94 -14.71 6.78
C TRP A 78 -18.04 -15.41 8.15
N PRO A 79 -19.23 -15.44 8.77
CA PRO A 79 -19.40 -15.92 10.15
C PRO A 79 -19.07 -17.41 10.33
N GLU A 80 -19.16 -18.20 9.25
CA GLU A 80 -18.86 -19.63 9.26
C GLU A 80 -17.40 -19.93 8.87
N GLU A 81 -16.58 -18.91 8.60
CA GLU A 81 -15.20 -19.13 8.20
C GLU A 81 -14.34 -19.61 9.37
N LYS A 82 -13.58 -20.68 9.12
CA LYS A 82 -12.66 -21.27 10.07
C LYS A 82 -11.22 -20.93 9.70
N PRO A 83 -10.31 -20.83 10.68
CA PRO A 83 -8.89 -20.71 10.39
C PRO A 83 -8.42 -21.87 9.50
N LEU A 84 -7.57 -21.56 8.52
CA LEU A 84 -6.84 -22.55 7.74
C LEU A 84 -5.85 -23.32 8.63
N PHE A 85 -5.20 -22.59 9.53
CA PHE A 85 -4.32 -23.10 10.57
C PHE A 85 -4.14 -22.03 11.65
N SER A 86 -3.44 -22.37 12.75
CA SER A 86 -3.04 -21.41 13.77
C SER A 86 -1.54 -21.49 13.99
N ILE A 87 -0.90 -20.33 14.05
CA ILE A 87 0.49 -20.23 14.50
C ILE A 87 0.45 -20.10 16.02
N THR A 88 1.23 -20.93 16.70
CA THR A 88 1.45 -20.94 18.15
C THR A 88 2.96 -20.93 18.40
N ARG A 89 3.38 -20.92 19.67
CA ARG A 89 4.80 -21.08 20.01
C ARG A 89 5.37 -22.40 19.48
N ASP A 90 4.58 -23.48 19.51
CA ASP A 90 5.05 -24.84 19.19
C ASP A 90 5.45 -25.01 17.72
N ASN A 91 4.83 -24.26 16.80
CA ASN A 91 5.13 -24.30 15.37
C ASN A 91 5.74 -22.99 14.84
N LEU A 92 6.16 -22.09 15.74
CA LEU A 92 6.68 -20.77 15.38
C LEU A 92 7.83 -20.86 14.37
N ASP A 93 8.73 -21.82 14.56
CA ASP A 93 9.92 -22.01 13.74
C ASP A 93 9.58 -22.29 12.26
N ASP A 94 8.43 -22.92 11.98
CA ASP A 94 7.96 -23.19 10.62
C ASP A 94 7.52 -21.91 9.87
N TYR A 95 7.26 -20.82 10.59
CA TYR A 95 6.68 -19.59 10.05
C TYR A 95 7.51 -18.33 10.30
N ARG A 96 8.70 -18.43 10.92
CA ARG A 96 9.52 -17.24 11.29
C ARG A 96 9.77 -16.30 10.12
N ASP A 97 10.04 -16.84 8.93
CA ASP A 97 10.30 -16.04 7.72
C ASP A 97 9.08 -15.25 7.22
N ARG A 98 7.89 -15.53 7.77
CA ARG A 98 6.62 -14.86 7.44
C ARG A 98 6.16 -13.90 8.54
N LEU A 99 6.93 -13.76 9.62
CA LEU A 99 6.57 -12.97 10.79
C LEU A 99 7.55 -11.81 10.99
N SER A 100 7.03 -10.65 11.39
CA SER A 100 7.87 -9.53 11.81
C SER A 100 8.54 -9.83 13.16
N PRO A 101 9.67 -9.17 13.49
CA PRO A 101 10.33 -9.34 14.78
C PRO A 101 9.38 -9.10 15.97
N GLY A 102 8.45 -8.15 15.84
CA GLY A 102 7.45 -7.88 16.88
C GLY A 102 6.45 -9.03 17.06
N GLN A 103 6.01 -9.67 15.97
CA GLN A 103 5.13 -10.84 16.05
C GLN A 103 5.85 -12.05 16.66
N ILE A 104 7.11 -12.28 16.30
CA ILE A 104 7.94 -13.33 16.90
C ILE A 104 8.09 -13.09 18.41
N ALA A 105 8.41 -11.86 18.81
CA ALA A 105 8.54 -11.48 20.22
C ALA A 105 7.24 -11.71 21.03
N MET A 106 6.07 -11.55 20.40
CA MET A 106 4.79 -11.86 21.05
C MET A 106 4.66 -13.36 21.38
N PHE A 107 5.05 -14.26 20.49
CA PHE A 107 5.06 -15.71 20.77
C PHE A 107 6.12 -16.12 21.80
N GLU A 108 7.28 -15.45 21.79
CA GLU A 108 8.35 -15.71 22.76
C GLU A 108 7.96 -15.23 24.18
N THR A 109 7.25 -14.11 24.28
CA THR A 109 6.82 -13.51 25.55
C THR A 109 5.56 -14.16 26.11
N TYR A 110 4.58 -14.45 25.26
CA TYR A 110 3.24 -14.90 25.64
C TYR A 110 2.90 -16.27 25.04
N GLY A 111 3.87 -17.19 25.03
CA GLY A 111 3.77 -18.49 24.36
C GLY A 111 2.55 -19.33 24.70
N ASP A 112 2.10 -19.25 25.96
CA ASP A 112 1.00 -20.07 26.45
C ASP A 112 -0.39 -19.51 26.06
N THR A 113 -0.48 -18.23 25.68
CA THR A 113 -1.76 -17.54 25.46
C THR A 113 -1.89 -16.89 24.09
N PHE A 114 -0.77 -16.51 23.47
CA PHE A 114 -0.76 -15.87 22.16
C PHE A 114 -0.84 -16.92 21.05
N ARG A 115 -1.82 -16.70 20.17
CA ARG A 115 -2.08 -17.52 18.99
C ARG A 115 -2.47 -16.61 17.84
N MET A 116 -2.02 -16.95 16.64
CA MET A 116 -2.39 -16.25 15.42
C MET A 116 -3.17 -17.20 14.52
N PRO A 117 -4.51 -17.19 14.58
CA PRO A 117 -5.32 -17.92 13.62
C PRO A 117 -5.16 -17.27 12.23
N VAL A 118 -4.86 -18.08 11.23
CA VAL A 118 -4.67 -17.63 9.84
C VAL A 118 -5.90 -18.02 9.04
N TYR A 119 -6.53 -17.04 8.42
CA TYR A 119 -7.78 -17.18 7.66
C TYR A 119 -7.54 -17.04 6.16
N LYS A 120 -8.58 -17.31 5.37
CA LYS A 120 -8.51 -17.14 3.92
C LYS A 120 -8.45 -15.64 3.59
N SER A 121 -7.64 -15.27 2.60
CA SER A 121 -7.62 -13.89 2.10
C SER A 121 -8.84 -13.63 1.23
N HIS A 122 -9.51 -12.50 1.47
CA HIS A 122 -10.61 -11.99 0.64
C HIS A 122 -10.25 -10.62 0.08
N ARG A 123 -10.33 -10.45 -1.25
CA ARG A 123 -9.99 -9.20 -1.94
C ARG A 123 -11.13 -8.73 -2.86
N SER A 124 -12.36 -8.83 -2.37
CA SER A 124 -13.57 -8.50 -3.13
C SER A 124 -14.12 -7.10 -2.90
N PHE A 125 -13.66 -6.38 -1.87
CA PHE A 125 -14.18 -5.05 -1.53
C PHE A 125 -13.63 -3.95 -2.46
N ARG A 126 -14.49 -3.01 -2.82
CA ARG A 126 -14.19 -1.80 -3.57
C ARG A 126 -14.77 -0.56 -2.91
N PHE A 127 -14.19 0.59 -3.26
CA PHE A 127 -14.78 1.90 -3.03
C PHE A 127 -15.76 2.27 -4.14
N TYR A 128 -16.53 3.33 -3.90
CA TYR A 128 -17.42 3.95 -4.87
C TYR A 128 -16.64 4.62 -6.01
N GLU A 129 -17.24 4.72 -7.19
CA GLU A 129 -16.54 5.13 -8.43
C GLU A 129 -15.96 6.54 -8.35
N GLN A 130 -16.69 7.48 -7.76
CA GLN A 130 -16.22 8.87 -7.61
C GLN A 130 -14.96 8.96 -6.73
N TYR A 131 -14.71 7.97 -5.86
CA TYR A 131 -13.46 7.89 -5.11
C TYR A 131 -12.30 7.52 -6.03
N TYR A 132 -12.51 6.54 -6.92
CA TYR A 132 -11.50 6.12 -7.89
C TYR A 132 -11.20 7.18 -8.94
N ASP A 133 -12.19 8.00 -9.32
CA ASP A 133 -11.95 9.14 -10.20
C ASP A 133 -11.03 10.17 -9.57
N LYS A 134 -11.18 10.42 -8.25
CA LYS A 134 -10.24 11.26 -7.51
C LYS A 134 -8.84 10.66 -7.48
N VAL A 135 -8.72 9.35 -7.25
CA VAL A 135 -7.41 8.67 -7.26
C VAL A 135 -6.75 8.77 -8.64
N ARG A 136 -7.50 8.56 -9.72
CA ARG A 136 -6.98 8.71 -11.10
C ARG A 136 -6.58 10.15 -11.39
N HIS A 137 -7.37 11.13 -10.93
CA HIS A 137 -7.01 12.55 -11.04
C HIS A 137 -5.70 12.83 -10.29
N ASN A 138 -5.59 12.40 -9.03
CA ASN A 138 -4.40 12.63 -8.22
C ASN A 138 -3.17 11.97 -8.84
N ALA A 139 -3.27 10.73 -9.33
CA ALA A 139 -2.18 10.06 -10.02
C ALA A 139 -1.63 10.89 -11.20
N ALA A 140 -2.50 11.62 -11.90
CA ALA A 140 -2.14 12.43 -13.06
C ALA A 140 -1.73 13.88 -12.74
N ASN A 141 -2.02 14.39 -11.54
CA ASN A 141 -1.90 15.82 -11.23
C ASN A 141 -1.25 16.14 -9.89
N ALA A 142 -1.24 15.22 -8.94
CA ALA A 142 -0.67 15.43 -7.63
C ALA A 142 0.86 15.56 -7.72
N GLN A 143 1.39 16.56 -7.02
CA GLN A 143 2.82 16.81 -6.95
C GLN A 143 3.21 17.21 -5.54
N LEU A 144 4.37 16.75 -5.09
CA LEU A 144 5.01 17.28 -3.91
C LEU A 144 5.43 18.73 -4.16
N TYR A 145 5.31 19.57 -3.13
CA TYR A 145 5.78 20.95 -3.14
C TYR A 145 6.35 21.32 -1.77
N ASN A 146 7.05 22.47 -1.69
CA ASN A 146 7.65 22.98 -0.46
C ASN A 146 8.58 21.96 0.23
N ASN A 147 9.55 21.43 -0.54
CA ASN A 147 10.49 20.40 -0.07
C ASN A 147 9.78 19.18 0.53
N ASP A 148 8.82 18.64 -0.21
CA ASP A 148 8.05 17.45 0.15
C ASP A 148 7.12 17.59 1.37
N GLU A 149 7.01 18.79 1.95
CA GLU A 149 6.12 19.09 3.08
C GLU A 149 4.71 19.50 2.65
N GLY A 150 4.36 19.38 1.37
CA GLY A 150 2.99 19.59 0.91
C GLY A 150 2.65 18.88 -0.39
N ILE A 151 1.34 18.79 -0.67
CA ILE A 151 0.78 18.30 -1.94
C ILE A 151 -0.05 19.36 -2.65
N ARG A 152 0.14 19.50 -3.97
CA ARG A 152 -0.69 20.35 -4.85
C ARG A 152 -1.31 19.52 -5.96
N GLY A 153 -2.42 19.99 -6.56
CA GLY A 153 -3.12 19.25 -7.62
C GLY A 153 -3.87 18.01 -7.11
N TYR A 154 -4.27 18.03 -5.84
CA TYR A 154 -4.91 16.95 -5.11
C TYR A 154 -6.38 17.28 -4.81
N ILE A 155 -7.30 16.32 -4.96
CA ILE A 155 -8.75 16.53 -4.81
C ILE A 155 -9.46 15.57 -3.83
N GLY A 156 -8.72 14.99 -2.88
CA GLY A 156 -9.24 13.99 -1.93
C GLY A 156 -8.83 12.55 -2.29
N GLY A 157 -8.84 11.65 -1.31
CA GLY A 157 -8.45 10.23 -1.47
C GLY A 157 -6.93 10.01 -1.52
N PRO A 158 -6.42 8.86 -1.97
CA PRO A 158 -4.98 8.65 -2.18
C PRO A 158 -4.35 9.69 -3.11
N ALA A 159 -3.34 10.42 -2.63
CA ALA A 159 -2.61 11.40 -3.44
C ALA A 159 -1.65 10.75 -4.44
N PHE A 160 -0.90 9.73 -4.02
CA PHE A 160 0.11 9.05 -4.84
C PHE A 160 -0.14 7.54 -4.84
N PRO A 161 -1.14 7.03 -5.59
CA PRO A 161 -1.45 5.60 -5.60
C PRO A 161 -0.30 4.71 -6.10
N ARG A 162 0.68 5.31 -6.79
CA ARG A 162 1.93 4.68 -7.23
C ARG A 162 3.09 5.57 -6.77
N PRO A 163 3.50 5.51 -5.49
CA PRO A 163 4.54 6.37 -4.97
C PRO A 163 5.91 5.94 -5.52
N ALA A 164 6.68 6.90 -6.00
CA ALA A 164 8.05 6.74 -6.51
C ALA A 164 9.10 7.15 -5.47
N THR A 165 8.73 7.93 -4.46
CA THR A 165 9.65 8.41 -3.41
C THR A 165 9.12 8.10 -2.01
N GLY A 166 10.02 8.11 -1.01
CA GLY A 166 9.63 7.94 0.39
C GLY A 166 8.65 9.02 0.88
N ALA A 167 8.80 10.26 0.41
CA ALA A 167 7.86 11.33 0.71
C ALA A 167 6.46 11.05 0.15
N GLU A 168 6.36 10.54 -1.08
CA GLU A 168 5.08 10.16 -1.67
C GLU A 168 4.42 9.01 -0.91
N VAL A 169 5.19 8.05 -0.37
CA VAL A 169 4.67 7.00 0.53
C VAL A 169 4.05 7.62 1.78
N VAL A 170 4.74 8.56 2.42
CA VAL A 170 4.23 9.26 3.62
C VAL A 170 2.92 9.99 3.29
N TRP A 171 2.86 10.72 2.19
CA TRP A 171 1.66 11.42 1.76
C TRP A 171 0.52 10.48 1.35
N LEU A 172 0.83 9.35 0.70
CA LEU A 172 -0.15 8.32 0.41
C LEU A 172 -0.80 7.83 1.71
N THR A 173 -0.01 7.48 2.73
CA THR A 173 -0.55 7.07 4.03
C THR A 173 -1.41 8.17 4.66
N ARG A 174 -0.96 9.44 4.65
CA ARG A 174 -1.71 10.58 5.20
C ARG A 174 -3.05 10.83 4.51
N THR A 175 -3.16 10.51 3.22
CA THR A 175 -4.33 10.87 2.38
C THR A 175 -5.29 9.71 2.16
N THR A 176 -4.86 8.47 2.41
CA THR A 176 -5.71 7.26 2.26
C THR A 176 -6.77 7.13 3.37
N VAL A 177 -6.48 7.63 4.58
CA VAL A 177 -7.34 7.47 5.79
C VAL A 177 -8.21 8.68 6.13
N ALA A 178 -8.25 9.70 5.27
CA ALA A 178 -9.12 10.85 5.51
C ALA A 178 -10.59 10.48 5.25
N HIS A 179 -11.23 9.91 6.27
CA HIS A 179 -12.68 9.90 6.42
C HIS A 179 -13.15 11.37 6.45
N ALA A 180 -13.76 11.81 5.36
CA ALA A 180 -14.62 12.98 5.32
C ALA A 180 -16.07 12.50 5.24
#